data_AF-A0A2W4TYZ2-F1
#
_entry.id   AF-A0A2W4TYZ2-F1
#
_cell.length_a   1.000
_cell.length_b   1.000
_cell.length_c   1.000
_cell.angle_alpha   90.00
_cell.angle_beta   90.00
_cell.angle_gamma   90.00
#
_symmetry.space_group_name_H-M   'P 1'
#
loop_
_entity.id
_entity.type
_entity.pdbx_description
1 polymer ?
#
loop_
_entity_poly.entity_id
_entity_poly.type
_entity_poly.pdbx_seq_one_letter_code
_entity_poly.pdbx_strand_id
1 'polypeptide(L)' 'MVDATEPTAVALGYVTLASAVDKVKHPNFAEGSACGNCALYQGAVGSAAGPCPLFTGKQVAAKGWCASYVKKTT' A
#
# COMPACT_ATOMS: atom_id res chain seq x y z
N MET A 1 6.63 -3.84 -10.43
CA MET A 1 6.30 -3.63 -8.99
C MET A 1 6.81 -2.25 -8.57
N VAL A 2 6.21 -1.65 -7.55
CA VAL A 2 6.76 -0.46 -6.90
C VAL A 2 7.99 -0.85 -6.07
N ASP A 3 9.10 -0.17 -6.29
CA ASP A 3 10.28 -0.23 -5.43
C ASP A 3 10.12 0.82 -4.31
N ALA A 4 10.33 0.40 -3.06
CA ALA A 4 10.16 1.24 -1.89
C ALA A 4 11.13 2.43 -1.82
N THR A 5 12.21 2.40 -2.62
CA THR A 5 13.23 3.46 -2.67
C THR A 5 12.94 4.55 -3.69
N GLU A 6 11.94 4.37 -4.57
CA GLU A 6 11.59 5.37 -5.57
C GLU A 6 10.94 6.61 -4.95
N PRO A 7 11.08 7.80 -5.54
CA PRO A 7 10.64 9.06 -4.93
C PRO A 7 9.18 9.06 -4.45
N THR A 8 8.25 8.58 -5.28
CA THR A 8 6.82 8.49 -4.92
C THR A 8 6.56 7.48 -3.80
N ALA A 9 7.31 6.37 -3.78
CA ALA A 9 7.18 5.35 -2.74
C ALA A 9 7.68 5.89 -1.39
N VAL A 10 8.83 6.56 -1.38
CA VAL A 10 9.38 7.22 -0.19
C VAL A 10 8.43 8.30 0.33
N ALA A 11 7.92 9.16 -0.57
CA ALA A 11 6.99 10.23 -0.21
C ALA A 11 5.70 9.72 0.45
N LEU A 12 5.20 8.56 0.00
CA LEU A 12 4.00 7.93 0.54
C LEU A 12 4.29 6.92 1.66
N GLY A 13 5.56 6.73 2.05
CA GLY A 13 5.94 5.71 3.04
C GLY A 13 5.54 4.29 2.62
N TYR A 14 5.64 3.97 1.33
CA TYR A 14 5.26 2.65 0.83
C TYR A 14 6.21 1.57 1.31
N VAL A 15 5.64 0.49 1.84
CA VAL A 15 6.34 -0.75 2.17
C VAL A 15 5.66 -1.92 1.46
N THR A 16 6.45 -2.92 1.06
CA THR A 16 5.93 -4.12 0.40
C THR A 16 5.22 -5.08 1.36
N LEU A 17 5.43 -4.90 2.68
CA LEU A 17 4.79 -5.63 3.75
C LEU A 17 4.33 -4.64 4.84
N ALA A 18 3.04 -4.63 5.16
CA ALA A 18 2.44 -3.76 6.17
C ALA A 18 3.06 -3.94 7.58
N SER A 19 3.66 -5.10 7.87
CA SER A 19 4.40 -5.34 9.11
C SER A 19 5.70 -4.54 9.21
N ALA A 20 6.22 -4.01 8.10
CA ALA A 20 7.43 -3.20 8.04
C ALA A 20 7.14 -1.69 8.16
N VAL A 21 5.89 -1.28 8.37
CA VAL A 21 5.54 0.14 8.56
C VAL A 21 6.23 0.67 9.80
N ASP A 22 6.94 1.80 9.65
CA ASP A 22 7.44 2.60 10.76
C ASP A 22 6.25 3.30 11.45
N LYS A 23 5.77 2.70 12.53
CA LYS A 23 4.60 3.20 13.28
C LYS A 23 4.83 4.57 13.93
N VAL A 24 6.08 4.99 14.12
CA VAL A 24 6.41 6.32 14.66
C VAL A 24 6.21 7.37 13.58
N LYS A 25 6.64 7.09 12.34
CA LYS A 25 6.44 8.00 11.20
C LYS A 25 5.01 7.98 10.66
N HIS A 26 4.30 6.87 10.86
CA HIS A 26 2.96 6.65 10.32
C HIS A 26 1.95 6.32 11.44
N PRO A 27 1.60 7.29 12.29
CA PRO A 27 0.66 7.09 13.40
C PRO A 27 -0.77 6.74 12.91
N ASN A 28 -1.07 6.96 11.64
CA ASN A 28 -2.33 6.57 11.00
C ASN A 28 -2.38 5.09 10.56
N PHE A 29 -1.29 4.35 10.70
CA PHE A 29 -1.28 2.91 10.45
C PHE A 29 -2.19 2.19 11.44
N ALA A 30 -3.13 1.41 10.92
CA ALA A 30 -3.96 0.51 11.70
C ALA A 30 -3.57 -0.95 11.41
N GLU A 31 -3.46 -1.78 12.45
CA GLU A 31 -3.16 -3.19 12.24
C GLU A 31 -4.23 -3.87 11.37
N GLY A 32 -3.78 -4.73 10.46
CA GLY A 32 -4.63 -5.33 9.43
C GLY A 32 -4.87 -4.44 8.20
N SER A 33 -4.43 -3.17 8.18
CA SER A 33 -4.45 -2.36 6.96
C SER A 33 -3.38 -2.83 5.96
N ALA A 34 -3.77 -3.01 4.71
CA ALA A 34 -2.88 -3.39 3.62
C ALA A 34 -3.45 -2.95 2.26
N CYS A 35 -2.65 -2.97 1.20
CA CYS A 35 -3.14 -2.65 -0.14
C CYS A 35 -4.32 -3.53 -0.54
N GLY A 36 -4.31 -4.82 -0.24
CA GLY A 36 -5.36 -5.77 -0.63
C GLY A 36 -6.75 -5.46 -0.06
N ASN A 37 -6.84 -4.71 1.04
CA ASN A 37 -8.10 -4.22 1.62
C ASN A 37 -8.25 -2.69 1.55
N CYS A 38 -7.41 -2.02 0.75
CA CYS A 38 -7.48 -0.59 0.47
C CYS A 38 -8.52 -0.30 -0.64
N ALA A 39 -9.26 0.79 -0.51
CA ALA A 39 -10.22 1.26 -1.51
C ALA A 39 -9.55 1.63 -2.85
N LEU A 40 -8.26 1.99 -2.83
CA LEU A 40 -7.49 2.38 -4.02
C LEU A 40 -6.88 1.19 -4.78
N TYR A 41 -6.91 -0.01 -4.22
CA TYR A 41 -6.31 -1.18 -4.85
C TYR A 41 -7.21 -1.73 -5.96
N GLN A 42 -6.63 -1.85 -7.16
CA GLN A 42 -7.33 -2.23 -8.39
C GLN A 42 -6.98 -3.66 -8.85
N GLY A 43 -6.24 -4.42 -8.04
CA GLY A 43 -6.00 -5.84 -8.31
C GLY A 43 -7.22 -6.69 -7.99
N ALA A 44 -7.29 -7.88 -8.60
CA ALA A 44 -8.33 -8.84 -8.26
C ALA A 44 -8.21 -9.30 -6.79
N VAL A 45 -9.34 -9.68 -6.20
CA VAL A 45 -9.38 -10.20 -4.83
C VAL A 45 -8.52 -11.47 -4.75
N GLY A 46 -7.65 -11.53 -3.74
CA GLY A 46 -6.72 -12.65 -3.55
C GLY A 46 -5.44 -12.59 -4.39
N SER A 47 -5.31 -11.66 -5.35
CA SER A 47 -4.06 -11.47 -6.09
C SER A 47 -2.94 -10.98 -5.17
N ALA A 48 -1.72 -11.47 -5.40
CA ALA A 48 -0.55 -11.07 -4.63
C ALA A 48 -0.11 -9.62 -4.88
N ALA A 49 -0.46 -9.06 -6.04
CA ALA A 49 -0.15 -7.69 -6.44
C ALA A 49 -1.23 -7.15 -7.39
N GLY A 50 -1.32 -5.82 -7.47
CA GLY A 50 -2.30 -5.15 -8.30
C GLY A 50 -2.02 -3.66 -8.48
N PRO A 51 -2.69 -3.01 -9.44
CA PRO A 51 -2.50 -1.58 -9.67
C PRO A 51 -3.02 -0.74 -8.49
N CYS A 52 -2.40 0.42 -8.31
CA CYS A 52 -2.86 1.47 -7.42
C CYS A 52 -2.69 2.80 -8.18
N PRO A 53 -3.71 3.68 -8.25
CA PRO A 53 -3.66 4.90 -9.04
C PRO A 53 -2.57 5.89 -8.60
N LEU A 54 -2.04 5.75 -7.38
CA LEU A 54 -0.91 6.56 -6.88
C LEU A 54 0.45 6.13 -7.45
N PHE A 55 0.53 4.93 -8.03
CA PHE A 55 1.73 4.33 -8.58
C PHE A 55 1.52 3.95 -10.06
N THR A 56 1.30 4.96 -10.90
CA THR A 56 1.00 4.81 -12.32
C THR A 56 2.01 3.92 -13.04
N GLY A 57 1.51 2.95 -13.81
CA GLY A 57 2.32 2.00 -14.56
C GLY A 57 3.00 0.92 -13.71
N LYS A 58 2.73 0.86 -12.40
CA LYS A 58 3.31 -0.12 -11.47
C LYS A 58 2.23 -0.84 -10.67
N GLN A 59 2.65 -1.93 -10.03
CA GLN A 59 1.83 -2.72 -9.13
C GLN A 59 2.36 -2.63 -7.71
N VAL A 60 1.45 -2.53 -6.75
CA VAL A 60 1.74 -2.65 -5.31
C VAL A 60 1.51 -4.08 -4.86
N ALA A 61 2.26 -4.53 -3.85
CA ALA A 61 2.00 -5.81 -3.20
C ALA A 61 0.69 -5.71 -2.43
N ALA A 62 -0.18 -6.72 -2.51
CA ALA A 62 -1.44 -6.75 -1.75
C ALA A 62 -1.20 -6.75 -0.23
N LYS A 63 -0.07 -7.27 0.22
CA LYS A 63 0.38 -7.20 1.62
C LYS A 63 1.12 -5.92 1.98
N GLY A 64 1.35 -5.03 1.02
CA GLY A 64 2.02 -3.75 1.23
C GLY A 64 1.12 -2.72 1.89
N TRP A 65 1.66 -1.53 2.14
CA TRP A 65 0.96 -0.40 2.75
C TRP A 65 1.59 0.92 2.34
N CYS A 66 0.83 2.02 2.33
CA CYS A 66 1.36 3.39 2.25
C CYS A 66 0.46 4.34 3.05
N ALA A 67 0.95 5.55 3.34
CA ALA A 67 0.27 6.55 4.16
C ALA A 67 -1.10 7.00 3.61
N SER A 68 -1.36 6.83 2.32
CA SER A 68 -2.64 7.08 1.67
C SER A 68 -3.63 5.90 1.76
N TYR A 69 -3.39 4.94 2.64
CA TYR A 69 -4.33 3.85 2.88
C TYR A 69 -5.72 4.39 3.23
N VAL A 70 -6.72 3.88 2.53
CA VAL A 70 -8.14 4.12 2.82
C VAL A 70 -8.81 2.76 2.91
N LYS A 71 -9.41 2.44 4.06
CA LYS A 71 -10.12 1.17 4.25
C LYS A 71 -11.23 1.04 3.20
N LYS A 72 -11.31 -0.10 2.53
CA LYS A 72 -12.47 -0.43 1.70
C LYS A 72 -13.70 -0.53 2.62
N THR A 73 -14.60 0.44 2.51
CA THR A 73 -15.96 0.34 3.04
C THR A 73 -16.73 -0.45 2.00
N THR A 74 -17.27 -1.61 2.40
CA THR A 74 -18.18 -2.53 1.68
C THR A 74 -18.61 -2.10 0.28
#